data_AF-A0A1I5X2C6-F1
#
_entry.id   AF-A0A1I5X2C6-F1
#
_cell.length_a   1.000
_cell.length_b   1.000
_cell.length_c   1.000
_cell.angle_alpha   90.00
_cell.angle_beta   90.00
_cell.angle_gamma   90.00
#
_symmetry.space_group_name_H-M   'P 1'
#
loop_
_entity.id
_entity.type
_entity.pdbx_description
1 polymer ?
#
loop_
_entity_poly.entity_id
_entity_poly.type
_entity_poly.pdbx_seq_one_letter_code
_entity_poly.pdbx_strand_id
1 'polypeptide(L)'
;MIRIDSIWLATEPLDMRAGTETALARVVAVFGAAKPHCAYLFANRRATRMKVLVHDGFGVWLAARRLNQGKFHWPGIRHGCEIAL
;
A
#
# COMPACT_ATOMS: atom_id res chain seq x y z
N MET A 1 -17.50 -3.51 11.00
CA MET A 1 -16.25 -4.16 10.53
C MET A 1 -15.96 -3.66 9.13
N ILE A 2 -14.72 -3.27 8.81
CA ILE A 2 -14.36 -2.75 7.46
C ILE A 2 -14.29 -3.94 6.49
N ARG A 3 -15.10 -3.91 5.42
CA ARG A 3 -15.10 -4.94 4.37
C ARG A 3 -13.95 -4.68 3.39
N ILE A 4 -13.17 -5.72 3.09
CA ILE A 4 -12.08 -5.70 2.10
C ILE A 4 -12.22 -6.93 1.21
N ASP A 5 -12.51 -6.69 -0.06
CA ASP A 5 -12.72 -7.73 -1.08
C ASP A 5 -11.43 -8.00 -1.87
N SER A 6 -10.50 -7.04 -1.94
CA SER A 6 -9.25 -7.18 -2.68
C SER A 6 -8.11 -6.39 -2.07
N ILE A 7 -6.89 -6.92 -2.21
CA ILE A 7 -5.67 -6.33 -1.68
C ILE A 7 -4.66 -6.17 -2.82
N TRP A 8 -4.19 -4.94 -3.01
CA TRP A 8 -3.20 -4.57 -4.01
C TRP A 8 -1.89 -4.18 -3.32
N LEU A 9 -0.77 -4.63 -3.88
CA LEU A 9 0.56 -4.44 -3.30
C LEU A 9 1.44 -3.63 -4.26
N ALA A 10 1.85 -2.43 -3.86
CA ALA A 10 2.73 -1.60 -4.68
C ALA A 10 4.17 -2.12 -4.63
N THR A 11 4.76 -2.52 -5.74
CA THR A 11 6.17 -2.97 -5.79
C THR A 11 7.16 -1.82 -5.61
N GLU A 12 6.77 -0.62 -6.05
CA GLU A 12 7.56 0.59 -5.88
C GLU A 12 7.42 1.21 -4.48
N PRO A 13 8.50 1.76 -3.91
CA PRO A 13 8.46 2.35 -2.58
C PRO A 13 7.63 3.63 -2.55
N LEU A 14 7.00 3.90 -1.40
CA LEU A 14 6.33 5.17 -1.08
C LEU A 14 7.18 5.97 -0.09
N ASP A 15 7.26 7.30 -0.28
CA ASP A 15 7.75 8.18 0.78
C ASP A 15 6.79 8.13 1.97
N MET A 16 7.29 7.77 3.14
CA MET A 16 6.47 7.63 4.35
C MET A 16 5.92 8.95 4.89
N ARG A 17 6.37 10.09 4.35
CA ARG A 17 5.77 11.41 4.58
C ARG A 17 4.44 11.60 3.86
N ALA A 18 4.16 10.82 2.80
CA ALA A 18 2.93 10.92 2.01
C ALA A 18 1.68 10.66 2.86
N GLY A 19 0.78 11.63 2.98
CA GLY A 19 -0.50 11.50 3.68
C GLY A 19 -1.56 10.73 2.87
N THR A 20 -2.81 10.77 3.33
CA THR A 20 -3.95 10.10 2.68
C THR A 20 -4.12 10.55 1.24
N GLU A 21 -4.18 11.85 0.99
CA GLU A 21 -4.37 12.41 -0.36
C GLU A 21 -3.25 12.03 -1.32
N THR A 22 -2.00 12.07 -0.88
CA THR A 22 -0.86 11.69 -1.72
C THR A 22 -0.87 10.20 -2.05
N ALA A 23 -1.22 9.34 -1.09
CA ALA A 23 -1.35 7.91 -1.31
C ALA A 23 -2.53 7.61 -2.26
N LEU A 24 -3.67 8.28 -2.07
CA LEU A 24 -4.85 8.17 -2.93
C LEU A 24 -4.55 8.63 -4.36
N ALA A 25 -3.90 9.79 -4.53
CA ALA A 25 -3.49 10.29 -5.84
C ALA A 25 -2.61 9.28 -6.58
N ARG A 26 -1.71 8.58 -5.89
CA ARG A 26 -0.91 7.51 -6.49
C ARG A 26 -1.76 6.32 -6.93
N VAL A 27 -2.72 5.89 -6.12
CA VAL A 27 -3.67 4.83 -6.52
C VAL A 27 -4.46 5.25 -7.76
N VAL A 28 -5.01 6.47 -7.76
CA VAL A 28 -5.77 7.01 -8.89
C VAL A 28 -4.91 7.11 -10.14
N ALA A 29 -3.65 7.54 -10.03
CA ALA A 29 -2.73 7.63 -11.16
C ALA A 29 -2.44 6.26 -11.81
N VAL A 30 -2.40 5.17 -11.02
CA VAL A 30 -2.10 3.82 -11.53
C VAL A 30 -3.35 3.06 -11.97
N PHE A 31 -4.45 3.17 -11.22
CA PHE A 31 -5.65 2.35 -11.41
C PHE A 31 -6.84 3.15 -11.97
N GLY A 32 -6.72 4.45 -12.20
CA GLY A 32 -7.79 5.36 -12.61
C GLY A 32 -8.74 5.78 -11.48
N ALA A 33 -8.94 4.92 -10.48
CA ALA A 33 -9.73 5.21 -9.28
C ALA A 33 -9.31 4.30 -8.10
N ALA A 34 -9.54 4.76 -6.88
CA ALA A 34 -9.54 3.86 -5.71
C ALA A 34 -10.89 3.12 -5.66
N LYS A 35 -10.85 1.81 -5.83
CA LYS A 35 -12.06 0.97 -5.89
C LYS A 35 -12.62 0.77 -4.49
N PRO A 36 -13.95 0.78 -4.31
CA PRO A 36 -14.60 0.40 -3.05
C PRO A 36 -14.16 -0.98 -2.56
N HIS A 37 -14.14 -1.15 -1.24
CA HIS A 37 -13.74 -2.38 -0.54
C HIS A 37 -12.35 -2.90 -0.94
N CYS A 38 -11.43 -2.03 -1.36
CA CYS A 38 -10.07 -2.40 -1.71
C CYS A 38 -9.05 -1.80 -0.73
N ALA A 39 -7.99 -2.56 -0.47
CA ALA A 39 -6.82 -2.11 0.27
C ALA A 39 -5.61 -2.02 -0.65
N TYR A 40 -4.87 -0.91 -0.56
CA TYR A 40 -3.65 -0.66 -1.31
C TYR A 40 -2.49 -0.51 -0.34
N LEU A 41 -1.54 -1.43 -0.45
CA LEU A 41 -0.41 -1.53 0.47
C LEU A 41 0.83 -0.90 -0.18
N PHE A 42 1.54 -0.11 0.62
CA PHE A 42 2.80 0.53 0.25
C PHE A 42 3.86 0.24 1.28
N ALA A 43 5.10 0.04 0.85
CA ALA A 43 6.26 -0.05 1.74
C ALA A 43 7.24 1.10 1.48
N ASN A 44 8.06 1.43 2.47
CA ASN A 44 9.24 2.25 2.22
C ASN A 44 10.35 1.41 1.58
N ARG A 45 11.37 2.05 0.97
CA ARG A 45 12.53 1.37 0.37
C ARG A 45 13.21 0.34 1.29
N ARG A 46 13.19 0.57 2.61
CA ARG A 46 13.83 -0.31 3.59
C ARG A 46 12.92 -1.45 4.06
N ALA A 47 11.66 -1.48 3.62
CA ALA A 47 10.60 -2.39 4.06
C ALA A 47 10.45 -2.47 5.60
N THR A 48 10.70 -1.39 6.33
CA THR A 48 10.52 -1.32 7.79
C THR A 48 9.22 -0.60 8.18
N ARG A 49 8.62 0.11 7.24
CA ARG A 49 7.37 0.85 7.40
C ARG A 49 6.45 0.52 6.23
N MET A 50 5.17 0.36 6.53
CA MET A 50 4.13 0.19 5.54
C MET A 50 2.98 1.15 5.79
N LYS A 51 2.29 1.50 4.72
CA LYS A 51 0.99 2.19 4.76
C LYS A 51 -0.04 1.35 4.02
N VAL A 52 -1.27 1.38 4.50
CA VAL A 52 -2.43 0.72 3.89
C VAL A 52 -3.50 1.77 3.68
N LEU A 53 -3.76 2.10 2.42
CA LEU A 53 -4.91 2.91 2.04
C LEU A 53 -6.10 1.97 1.82
N VAL A 54 -7.19 2.14 2.56
CA VAL A 54 -8.39 1.31 2.43
C VAL A 54 -9.55 2.20 2.00
N HIS A 55 -10.22 1.84 0.92
CA HIS A 55 -11.50 2.44 0.57
C HIS A 55 -12.61 1.52 1.10
N ASP A 56 -13.40 1.97 2.06
CA ASP A 56 -14.39 1.11 2.74
C ASP A 56 -15.78 1.09 2.06
N GLY A 57 -15.97 1.96 1.06
CA GLY A 57 -17.21 2.13 0.30
C GLY A 57 -17.88 3.49 0.54
N PHE A 58 -17.58 4.12 1.67
CA PHE A 58 -18.08 5.45 2.06
C PHE A 58 -16.96 6.49 2.11
N GLY A 59 -15.74 6.07 2.39
CA GLY A 59 -14.57 6.92 2.45
C GLY A 59 -13.27 6.13 2.42
N VAL A 60 -12.19 6.84 2.75
CA VAL A 60 -10.83 6.31 2.74
C VAL A 60 -10.16 6.41 4.10
N TRP A 61 -9.42 5.37 4.45
CA TRP A 61 -8.62 5.26 5.65
C TRP A 61 -7.15 5.09 5.26
N LEU A 62 -6.23 5.68 6.01
CA LEU A 62 -4.81 5.43 5.86
C LEU A 62 -4.24 4.89 7.17
N ALA A 63 -4.01 3.58 7.23
CA ALA A 63 -3.31 2.95 8.34
C ALA A 63 -1.80 2.98 8.09
N ALA A 64 -1.02 3.24 9.14
CA ALA A 64 0.44 3.20 9.08
C ALA A 64 0.99 2.21 10.11
N ARG A 65 1.96 1.39 9.71
CA ARG A 65 2.65 0.45 10.61
C ARG A 65 4.16 0.59 10.45
N ARG A 66 4.85 0.70 11.58
CA ARG A 66 6.31 0.67 11.67
C ARG A 66 6.71 -0.55 12.50
N LEU A 67 7.70 -1.29 12.02
CA LEU A 67 8.33 -2.34 12.83
C LEU A 67 9.44 -1.73 13.68
N ASN A 68 9.51 -2.14 14.94
CA ASN A 68 10.61 -1.76 15.83
C ASN A 68 11.89 -2.53 15.48
N GLN A 69 11.74 -3.77 15.02
CA GLN A 69 12.83 -4.64 14.56
C GLN A 69 12.38 -5.45 13.34
N GLY A 70 13.33 -5.84 12.49
CA GLY A 70 13.06 -6.62 11.27
C GLY A 70 12.54 -5.78 10.10
N LYS A 71 12.06 -6.49 9.07
CA LYS A 71 11.54 -5.93 7.81
C LYS A 71 10.34 -6.74 7.35
N PHE A 72 9.39 -6.09 6.68
CA PHE A 72 8.37 -6.77 5.89
C PHE A 72 9.03 -7.52 4.73
N HIS A 73 8.46 -8.68 4.41
CA HIS A 73 8.74 -9.34 3.14
C HIS A 73 7.95 -8.60 2.06
N TRP A 74 8.66 -8.08 1.05
CA TRP A 74 8.06 -7.26 0.01
C TRP A 74 8.66 -7.60 -1.35
N PRO A 75 7.83 -7.94 -2.36
CA PRO A 75 8.30 -8.27 -3.70
C PRO A 75 8.89 -7.03 -4.36
N GLY A 76 10.02 -7.19 -5.06
CA GLY A 76 10.71 -6.10 -5.77
C GLY A 76 11.68 -5.25 -4.94
N ILE A 77 11.65 -5.29 -3.60
CA ILE A 77 12.65 -4.59 -2.76
C ILE A 77 13.90 -5.45 -2.53
N ARG A 78 13.81 -6.77 -2.74
CA ARG A 78 14.95 -7.69 -2.77
C ARG A 78 15.06 -8.21 -4.21
N HIS A 79 15.98 -7.66 -5.00
CA HIS A 79 16.46 -8.19 -6.29
C HIS A 79 15.44 -8.94 -7.18
N GLY A 80 14.99 -8.31 -8.26
CA GLY A 80 14.70 -8.92 -9.57
C GLY A 80 14.22 -10.38 -9.65
N CYS A 81 13.32 -10.82 -8.76
CA CYS A 81 12.71 -12.14 -8.83
C CYS A 81 11.21 -11.94 -8.98
N GLU A 82 10.81 -12.13 -10.23
CA GLU A 82 9.46 -12.26 -10.76
C GLU A 82 8.62 -13.14 -9.82
N ILE A 83 7.65 -12.53 -9.13
CA ILE A 83 6.52 -13.31 -8.61
C ILE A 83 5.58 -13.44 -9.80
N ALA A 84 5.78 -14.52 -10.56
CA ALA A 84 4.81 -15.01 -11.52
C ALA A 84 3.52 -15.36 -10.76
N LEU A 85 2.43 -14.75 -11.21
CA LEU A 85 1.07 -15.27 -11.13
C LEU A 85 0.45 -15.10 -12.51
#